data_AF-A0A850M7B2-F1
#
_entry.id   AF-A0A850M7B2-F1
#
_cell.length_a   1.000
_cell.length_b   1.000
_cell.length_c   1.000
_cell.angle_alpha   90.00
_cell.angle_beta   90.00
_cell.angle_gamma   90.00
#
_symmetry.space_group_name_H-M   'P 1'
#
loop_
_entity.id
_entity.type
_entity.pdbx_description
1 polymer ?
#
loop_
_entity_poly.entity_id
_entity_poly.type
_entity_poly.pdbx_seq_one_letter_code
_entity_poly.pdbx_strand_id
1 'polypeptide(L)'
;MKTTAIIDPAEYEEMIKSFPSKGKRYKLGLSPSLAFDVLYHTINTPRSYCIKLEEIVKTETQPFSAEALIALTTSSAEQILVKIQGNDLAELSLNVWSYDEQIIEKFFNIIEKRMNEVVDNVKFCDEKRIEDLRSAITILKELDRVYFYSLCGEKYRRIYFMLADSRERLYKIMMKGTYGSFNPALIEMQTYLGLLLRHDQEHPIEEPESMKVGLASLKWKRWIIILIQRILHPEEED
;
A
#
# COMPACT_ATOMS: atom_id res chain seq x y z
N MET A 1 -14.12 10.71 -26.62
CA MET A 1 -12.85 9.96 -26.51
C MET A 1 -12.95 9.12 -25.27
N LYS A 2 -13.00 7.79 -25.40
CA LYS A 2 -12.85 6.86 -24.28
C LYS A 2 -11.37 6.56 -24.19
N THR A 3 -10.69 7.14 -23.21
CA THR A 3 -9.29 6.82 -22.90
C THR A 3 -9.17 6.48 -21.43
N THR A 4 -10.02 5.57 -20.96
CA THR A 4 -9.73 4.84 -19.72
C THR A 4 -8.69 3.80 -20.11
N ALA A 5 -7.42 4.10 -19.85
CA ALA A 5 -6.38 3.08 -19.91
C ALA A 5 -6.68 2.07 -18.81
N ILE A 6 -7.47 1.04 -19.16
CA ILE A 6 -7.62 -0.15 -18.33
C ILE A 6 -6.28 -0.85 -18.43
N ILE A 7 -5.40 -0.63 -17.45
CA ILE A 7 -4.18 -1.42 -17.32
C ILE A 7 -4.64 -2.78 -16.80
N ASP A 8 -4.77 -3.76 -17.69
CA ASP A 8 -5.00 -5.14 -17.28
C ASP A 8 -3.74 -5.66 -16.55
N PRO A 9 -3.87 -6.16 -15.30
CA PRO A 9 -2.74 -6.76 -14.59
C PRO A 9 -2.02 -7.85 -15.39
N ALA A 10 -2.72 -8.61 -16.23
CA ALA A 10 -2.14 -9.66 -17.07
C ALA A 10 -1.27 -9.08 -18.20
N GLU A 11 -1.74 -8.03 -18.89
CA GLU A 11 -0.95 -7.32 -19.90
C GLU A 11 0.30 -6.70 -19.27
N TYR A 12 0.18 -6.20 -18.05
CA TYR A 12 1.29 -5.62 -17.31
C TYR A 12 2.34 -6.68 -16.91
N GLU A 13 1.92 -7.88 -16.49
CA GLU A 13 2.83 -9.01 -16.20
C GLU A 13 3.54 -9.56 -17.46
N GLU A 14 2.89 -9.53 -18.63
CA GLU A 14 3.54 -9.91 -19.88
C GLU A 14 4.56 -8.87 -20.34
N MET A 15 4.23 -7.58 -20.22
CA MET A 15 5.13 -6.48 -20.57
C MET A 15 6.46 -6.57 -19.80
N ILE A 16 6.42 -6.83 -18.49
CA ILE A 16 7.62 -6.84 -17.64
C ILE A 16 8.55 -8.03 -17.86
N LYS A 17 8.11 -9.12 -18.51
CA LYS A 17 8.99 -10.26 -18.84
C LYS A 17 10.12 -9.88 -19.78
N SER A 18 10.00 -8.74 -20.48
CA SER A 18 11.01 -8.20 -21.37
C SER A 18 12.09 -7.37 -20.65
N PHE A 19 11.90 -7.02 -19.37
CA PHE A 19 12.82 -6.16 -18.63
C PHE A 19 13.86 -6.97 -17.85
N PRO A 20 15.08 -6.43 -17.67
CA PRO A 20 16.00 -6.93 -16.67
C PRO A 20 15.30 -7.08 -15.32
N SER A 21 15.61 -8.19 -14.64
CA SER A 21 14.98 -8.52 -13.35
C SER A 21 15.98 -9.13 -12.39
N LYS A 22 15.79 -8.84 -11.10
CA LYS A 22 16.56 -9.46 -10.03
C LYS A 22 15.66 -9.74 -8.83
N GLY A 23 15.90 -10.89 -8.21
CA GLY A 23 15.17 -11.35 -7.03
C GLY A 23 16.09 -11.44 -5.81
N LYS A 24 15.58 -11.08 -4.64
CA LYS A 24 16.20 -11.35 -3.34
C LYS A 24 15.20 -12.02 -2.40
N ARG A 25 15.72 -12.80 -1.45
CA ARG A 25 14.92 -13.45 -0.41
C ARG A 25 15.28 -12.90 0.96
N TYR A 26 14.29 -12.79 1.84
CA TYR A 26 14.44 -12.24 3.18
C TYR A 26 13.78 -13.14 4.24
N LYS A 27 14.42 -13.20 5.41
CA LYS A 27 13.87 -13.74 6.66
C LYS A 27 14.03 -12.69 7.74
N LEU A 28 12.93 -12.07 8.16
CA LEU A 28 12.96 -10.88 9.03
C LEU A 28 12.86 -11.21 10.53
N GLY A 29 12.63 -12.47 10.89
CA GLY A 29 12.41 -12.88 12.29
C GLY A 29 11.09 -12.35 12.87
N LEU A 30 10.13 -12.01 12.02
CA LEU A 30 8.78 -11.55 12.37
C LEU A 30 7.76 -12.62 11.97
N SER A 31 6.52 -12.53 12.49
CA SER A 31 5.44 -13.37 12.00
C SER A 31 5.21 -13.15 10.50
N PRO A 32 4.77 -14.16 9.73
CA PRO A 32 4.65 -14.06 8.27
C PRO A 32 3.88 -12.82 7.78
N SER A 33 2.72 -12.56 8.40
CA SER A 33 1.89 -11.40 8.05
C SER A 33 2.58 -10.07 8.35
N LEU A 34 3.25 -9.97 9.51
CA LEU A 34 3.95 -8.74 9.90
C LEU A 34 5.19 -8.51 9.04
N ALA A 35 5.90 -9.57 8.67
CA ALA A 35 7.04 -9.49 7.77
C ALA A 35 6.62 -8.95 6.38
N PHE A 36 5.48 -9.44 5.86
CA PHE A 36 4.91 -8.92 4.62
C PHE A 36 4.45 -7.46 4.75
N ASP A 37 3.76 -7.12 5.85
CA ASP A 37 3.33 -5.74 6.13
C ASP A 37 4.52 -4.77 6.15
N VAL A 38 5.60 -5.14 6.85
CA VAL A 38 6.84 -4.36 6.92
C VAL A 38 7.45 -4.18 5.54
N LEU A 39 7.63 -5.25 4.77
CA LEU A 39 8.23 -5.15 3.43
C LEU A 39 7.35 -4.33 2.48
N TYR A 40 6.03 -4.53 2.52
CA TYR A 40 5.07 -3.72 1.75
C TYR A 40 5.27 -2.25 2.06
N HIS A 41 5.29 -1.87 3.35
CA HIS A 41 5.52 -0.50 3.77
C HIS A 41 6.89 0.04 3.32
N THR A 42 7.97 -0.73 3.45
CA THR A 42 9.33 -0.32 3.07
C THR A 42 9.43 0.08 1.60
N ILE A 43 8.76 -0.68 0.73
CA ILE A 43 8.73 -0.43 -0.72
C ILE A 43 7.81 0.73 -1.07
N ASN A 44 6.75 0.91 -0.29
CA ASN A 44 5.70 1.85 -0.58
C ASN A 44 6.18 3.31 -0.44
N THR A 45 5.94 4.10 -1.49
CA THR A 45 6.23 5.54 -1.53
C THR A 45 4.99 6.33 -1.94
N PRO A 46 4.96 7.67 -1.72
CA PRO A 46 3.86 8.51 -2.21
C PRO A 46 3.62 8.47 -3.72
N ARG A 47 4.58 7.95 -4.51
CA ARG A 47 4.51 7.81 -5.98
C ARG A 47 4.40 6.35 -6.44
N SER A 48 4.08 5.45 -5.51
CA SER A 48 3.82 4.05 -5.82
C SER A 48 2.33 3.78 -5.82
N TYR A 49 1.91 2.69 -6.45
CA TYR A 49 0.56 2.14 -6.30
C TYR A 49 0.58 0.62 -6.50
N CYS A 50 -0.38 -0.06 -5.89
CA CYS A 50 -0.52 -1.51 -5.99
C CYS A 50 -1.47 -1.86 -7.14
N ILE A 51 -0.97 -2.68 -8.06
CA ILE A 51 -1.72 -3.19 -9.23
C ILE A 51 -2.49 -4.45 -8.86
N LYS A 52 -1.85 -5.32 -8.08
CA LYS A 52 -2.40 -6.60 -7.64
C LYS A 52 -2.04 -6.83 -6.18
N LEU A 53 -3.03 -7.19 -5.37
CA LEU A 53 -2.83 -7.62 -3.98
C LEU A 53 -3.71 -8.84 -3.72
N GLU A 54 -3.07 -9.96 -3.41
CA GLU A 54 -3.72 -11.21 -3.03
C GLU A 54 -3.18 -11.61 -1.66
N GLU A 55 -4.06 -11.70 -0.66
CA GLU A 55 -3.70 -12.12 0.68
C GLU A 55 -4.64 -13.23 1.13
N ILE A 56 -4.06 -14.39 1.39
CA ILE A 56 -4.73 -15.53 1.99
C ILE A 56 -4.21 -15.60 3.42
N VAL A 57 -5.03 -15.11 4.34
CA VAL A 57 -4.78 -15.20 5.79
C VAL A 57 -5.98 -15.89 6.39
N LYS A 58 -5.81 -17.13 6.83
CA LYS A 58 -6.86 -17.88 7.54
C LYS A 58 -6.28 -18.49 8.81
N THR A 59 -7.11 -18.53 9.86
CA THR A 59 -6.72 -18.89 11.22
C THR A 59 -6.31 -20.36 11.37
N GLU A 60 -5.35 -20.59 12.28
CA GLU A 60 -4.81 -21.82 12.89
C GLU A 60 -4.50 -23.08 12.04
N THR A 61 -5.04 -23.24 10.84
CA THR A 61 -4.85 -24.44 9.99
C THR A 61 -4.58 -24.14 8.52
N GLN A 62 -4.54 -22.88 8.11
CA GLN A 62 -4.37 -22.53 6.70
C GLN A 62 -3.14 -21.66 6.44
N PRO A 63 -2.48 -21.91 5.32
CA PRO A 63 -1.25 -21.23 4.97
C PRO A 63 -1.48 -19.72 4.73
N PHE A 64 -0.68 -18.86 5.37
CA PHE A 64 -0.38 -17.50 4.96
C PHE A 64 0.32 -17.50 3.61
N SER A 65 -0.35 -16.91 2.62
CA SER A 65 0.27 -16.57 1.35
C SER A 65 -0.16 -15.18 0.97
N ALA A 66 0.81 -14.33 0.63
CA ALA A 66 0.53 -12.97 0.21
C ALA A 66 1.38 -12.62 -1.00
N GLU A 67 0.79 -11.93 -1.95
CA GLU A 67 1.44 -11.43 -3.15
C GLU A 67 0.99 -10.00 -3.41
N ALA A 68 1.94 -9.08 -3.63
CA ALA A 68 1.63 -7.75 -4.14
C ALA A 68 2.52 -7.39 -5.32
N LEU A 69 1.91 -6.80 -6.34
CA LEU A 69 2.58 -6.20 -7.50
C LEU A 69 2.43 -4.68 -7.40
N ILE A 70 3.55 -3.99 -7.23
CA ILE A 70 3.62 -2.56 -6.97
C ILE A 70 4.36 -1.90 -8.12
N ALA A 71 3.74 -0.87 -8.72
CA ALA A 71 4.41 0.03 -9.64
C ALA A 71 4.90 1.27 -8.89
N LEU A 72 6.11 1.72 -9.21
CA LEU A 72 6.73 2.92 -8.66
C LEU A 72 7.24 3.80 -9.79
N THR A 73 7.00 5.10 -9.69
CA THR A 73 7.57 6.08 -10.62
C THR A 73 8.80 6.74 -9.99
N THR A 74 9.93 6.69 -10.69
CA THR A 74 11.18 7.37 -10.28
C THR A 74 11.10 8.88 -10.55
N SER A 75 12.14 9.61 -10.13
CA SER A 75 12.29 11.03 -10.48
C SER A 75 12.49 11.26 -11.99
N SER A 76 13.01 10.27 -12.72
CA SER A 76 13.20 10.27 -14.18
C SER A 76 11.96 9.83 -14.97
N ALA A 77 10.81 9.66 -14.31
CA ALA A 77 9.57 9.10 -14.87
C ALA A 77 9.70 7.63 -15.34
N GLU A 78 10.81 6.96 -15.03
CA GLU A 78 10.94 5.52 -15.25
C GLU A 78 10.04 4.77 -14.27
N GLN A 79 9.45 3.68 -14.75
CA GLN A 79 8.64 2.79 -13.93
C GLN A 79 9.50 1.63 -13.44
N ILE A 80 9.43 1.38 -12.13
CA ILE A 80 9.96 0.18 -11.50
C ILE A 80 8.76 -0.68 -11.13
N LEU A 81 8.80 -1.96 -11.49
CA LEU A 81 7.88 -2.94 -10.93
C LEU A 81 8.54 -3.70 -9.81
N VAL A 82 7.74 -3.98 -8.80
CA VAL A 82 8.16 -4.71 -7.62
C VAL A 82 7.10 -5.74 -7.28
N LYS A 83 7.51 -7.00 -7.19
CA LYS A 83 6.65 -8.09 -6.73
C LYS A 83 7.17 -8.58 -5.39
N ILE A 84 6.33 -8.50 -4.36
CA ILE A 84 6.56 -9.15 -3.09
C ILE A 84 5.74 -10.42 -3.01
N GLN A 85 6.34 -11.49 -2.51
CA GLN A 85 5.61 -12.72 -2.18
C GLN A 85 6.05 -13.16 -0.79
N GLY A 86 5.09 -13.57 0.05
CA GLY A 86 5.32 -14.12 1.38
C GLY A 86 4.60 -15.45 1.56
N ASN A 87 5.17 -16.30 2.41
CA ASN A 87 4.61 -17.60 2.77
C ASN A 87 4.59 -17.82 4.29
N ASP A 88 4.01 -18.94 4.73
CA ASP A 88 3.91 -19.35 6.14
C ASP A 88 5.20 -19.41 6.93
N LEU A 89 6.32 -19.62 6.24
CA LEU A 89 7.62 -19.77 6.87
C LEU A 89 8.28 -18.40 7.12
N ALA A 90 7.52 -17.31 6.94
CA ALA A 90 8.02 -15.94 6.93
C ALA A 90 9.16 -15.72 5.92
N GLU A 91 9.20 -16.52 4.86
CA GLU A 91 10.11 -16.33 3.75
C GLU A 91 9.47 -15.34 2.78
N LEU A 92 10.14 -14.20 2.61
CA LEU A 92 9.73 -13.19 1.67
C LEU A 92 10.62 -13.26 0.42
N SER A 93 10.04 -13.12 -0.76
CA SER A 93 10.77 -12.86 -1.99
C SER A 93 10.39 -11.49 -2.55
N LEU A 94 11.41 -10.72 -2.92
CA LEU A 94 11.30 -9.42 -3.56
C LEU A 94 11.90 -9.51 -4.96
N ASN A 95 11.06 -9.42 -5.98
CA ASN A 95 11.50 -9.37 -7.38
C ASN A 95 11.28 -7.97 -7.93
N VAL A 96 12.26 -7.46 -8.65
CA VAL A 96 12.27 -6.09 -9.16
C VAL A 96 12.56 -6.11 -10.65
N TRP A 97 11.79 -5.35 -11.42
CA TRP A 97 11.96 -5.16 -12.86
C TRP A 97 12.13 -3.67 -13.16
N SER A 98 13.11 -3.34 -14.00
CA SER A 98 13.35 -1.98 -14.49
C SER A 98 14.09 -2.04 -15.82
N TYR A 99 13.95 -0.99 -16.64
CA TYR A 99 14.71 -0.84 -17.88
C TYR A 99 16.23 -0.70 -17.66
N ASP A 100 16.66 -0.27 -16.46
CA ASP A 100 18.07 -0.08 -16.10
C ASP A 100 18.44 -0.95 -14.89
N GLU A 101 19.38 -1.88 -15.09
CA GLU A 101 19.90 -2.76 -14.04
C GLU A 101 20.53 -1.98 -12.87
N GLN A 102 21.13 -0.81 -13.14
CA GLN A 102 21.70 0.02 -12.07
C GLN A 102 20.64 0.57 -11.14
N ILE A 103 19.42 0.83 -11.65
CA ILE A 103 18.28 1.25 -10.84
C ILE A 103 17.85 0.10 -9.93
N ILE A 104 17.87 -1.14 -10.42
CA ILE A 104 17.54 -2.34 -9.64
C ILE A 104 18.49 -2.49 -8.44
N GLU A 105 19.81 -2.38 -8.65
CA GLU A 105 20.79 -2.49 -7.56
C GLU A 105 20.66 -1.34 -6.55
N LYS A 106 20.50 -0.09 -7.04
CA LYS A 106 20.26 1.07 -6.16
C LYS A 106 18.99 0.90 -5.35
N PHE A 107 17.93 0.38 -5.96
CA PHE A 107 16.67 0.11 -5.30
C PHE A 107 16.84 -0.92 -4.18
N PHE A 108 17.50 -2.05 -4.43
CA PHE A 108 17.77 -3.03 -3.37
C PHE A 108 18.57 -2.44 -2.21
N ASN A 109 19.61 -1.64 -2.48
CA ASN A 109 20.39 -1.00 -1.42
C ASN A 109 19.54 -0.06 -0.54
N ILE A 110 18.65 0.72 -1.17
CA ILE A 110 17.75 1.63 -0.46
C ILE A 110 16.73 0.85 0.38
N ILE A 111 16.10 -0.16 -0.22
CA ILE A 111 15.08 -0.97 0.46
C ILE A 111 15.68 -1.77 1.59
N GLU A 112 16.86 -2.36 1.44
CA GLU A 112 17.51 -3.12 2.52
C GLU A 112 17.84 -2.22 3.71
N LYS A 113 18.35 -1.02 3.47
CA LYS A 113 18.60 -0.04 4.54
C LYS A 113 17.30 0.30 5.29
N ARG A 114 16.26 0.70 4.56
CA ARG A 114 14.96 1.08 5.16
C ARG A 114 14.28 -0.11 5.85
N MET A 115 14.39 -1.30 5.29
CA MET A 115 13.81 -2.52 5.85
C MET A 115 14.46 -2.83 7.19
N ASN A 116 15.79 -2.76 7.28
CA ASN A 116 16.51 -2.98 8.54
C ASN A 116 16.09 -1.94 9.59
N GLU A 117 16.01 -0.66 9.22
CA GLU A 117 15.52 0.41 10.10
C GLU A 117 14.11 0.10 10.63
N VAL A 118 13.15 -0.23 9.75
CA VAL A 118 11.77 -0.54 10.15
C VAL A 118 11.73 -1.80 11.02
N VAL A 119 12.44 -2.87 10.65
CA VAL A 119 12.48 -4.12 11.43
C VAL A 119 13.03 -3.89 12.82
N ASP A 120 14.10 -3.10 12.94
CA ASP A 120 14.68 -2.78 14.24
C ASP A 120 13.72 -1.97 15.11
N ASN A 121 13.03 -0.97 14.55
CA ASN A 121 12.00 -0.21 15.30
C ASN A 121 10.81 -1.06 15.72
N VAL A 122 10.37 -2.00 14.88
CA VAL A 122 9.25 -2.91 15.19
C VAL A 122 9.56 -3.79 16.41
N LYS A 123 10.82 -4.20 16.61
CA LYS A 123 11.22 -5.00 17.79
C LYS A 123 11.03 -4.24 19.11
N PHE A 124 11.02 -2.90 19.08
CA PHE A 124 10.82 -2.05 20.26
C PHE A 124 9.37 -1.56 20.41
N CYS A 125 8.47 -1.95 19.50
CA CYS A 125 7.05 -1.63 19.62
C CYS A 125 6.39 -2.58 20.62
N ASP A 126 5.54 -2.03 21.49
CA ASP A 126 4.61 -2.85 22.28
C ASP A 126 3.51 -3.43 21.37
N GLU A 127 2.73 -4.39 21.91
CA GLU A 127 1.67 -5.06 21.15
C GLU A 127 0.65 -4.09 20.55
N LYS A 128 0.35 -3.00 21.27
CA LYS A 128 -0.62 -1.99 20.83
C LYS A 128 -0.08 -1.17 19.66
N ARG A 129 1.20 -0.77 19.69
CA ARG A 129 1.87 -0.09 18.58
C ARG A 129 1.98 -1.01 17.36
N ILE A 130 2.22 -2.30 17.57
CA ILE A 130 2.20 -3.29 16.48
C ILE A 130 0.79 -3.37 15.86
N GLU A 131 -0.28 -3.38 16.67
CA GLU A 131 -1.66 -3.35 16.18
C GLU A 131 -1.97 -2.07 15.38
N ASP A 132 -1.58 -0.91 15.90
CA ASP A 132 -1.78 0.38 15.23
C ASP A 132 -0.97 0.45 13.91
N LEU A 133 0.27 -0.06 13.91
CA LEU A 133 1.14 -0.16 12.73
C LEU A 133 0.49 -1.01 11.64
N ARG A 134 0.04 -2.22 11.99
CA ARG A 134 -0.63 -3.13 11.04
C ARG A 134 -1.92 -2.52 10.51
N SER A 135 -2.68 -1.83 11.37
CA SER A 135 -3.88 -1.11 10.97
C SER A 135 -3.54 0.01 9.97
N ALA A 136 -2.50 0.79 10.21
CA ALA A 136 -2.05 1.83 9.28
C ALA A 136 -1.56 1.27 7.94
N ILE A 137 -0.81 0.16 7.94
CA ILE A 137 -0.38 -0.53 6.71
C ILE A 137 -1.58 -1.12 5.95
N THR A 138 -2.61 -1.60 6.66
CA THR A 138 -3.86 -2.05 6.03
C THR A 138 -4.55 -0.89 5.30
N ILE A 139 -4.64 0.28 5.94
CA ILE A 139 -5.17 1.49 5.29
C ILE A 139 -4.33 1.85 4.06
N LEU A 140 -3.00 1.75 4.14
CA LEU A 140 -2.11 2.03 3.02
C LEU A 140 -2.39 1.13 1.82
N LYS A 141 -2.56 -0.18 2.05
CA LYS A 141 -2.94 -1.16 1.01
C LYS A 141 -4.30 -0.86 0.41
N GLU A 142 -5.29 -0.53 1.23
CA GLU A 142 -6.64 -0.18 0.76
C GLU A 142 -6.63 1.10 -0.08
N LEU A 143 -5.86 2.12 0.30
CA LEU A 143 -5.71 3.34 -0.49
C LEU A 143 -5.04 3.11 -1.84
N ASP A 144 -4.07 2.19 -1.91
CA ASP A 144 -3.49 1.75 -3.18
C ASP A 144 -4.52 1.06 -4.08
N ARG A 145 -5.36 0.20 -3.50
CA ARG A 145 -6.47 -0.46 -4.22
C ARG A 145 -7.52 0.54 -4.68
N VAL A 146 -7.89 1.51 -3.85
CA VAL A 146 -8.80 2.59 -4.22
C VAL A 146 -8.23 3.39 -5.39
N TYR A 147 -6.94 3.74 -5.35
CA TYR A 147 -6.29 4.41 -6.48
C TYR A 147 -6.43 3.59 -7.76
N PHE A 148 -5.96 2.33 -7.74
CA PHE A 148 -6.00 1.46 -8.91
C PHE A 148 -7.43 1.25 -9.44
N TYR A 149 -8.37 0.84 -8.58
CA TYR A 149 -9.76 0.57 -8.98
C TYR A 149 -10.51 1.83 -9.42
N SER A 150 -10.17 3.00 -8.88
CA SER A 150 -10.74 4.26 -9.37
C SER A 150 -10.36 4.51 -10.82
N LEU A 151 -9.11 4.23 -11.21
CA LEU A 151 -8.62 4.43 -12.58
C LEU A 151 -9.11 3.36 -13.55
N CYS A 152 -9.35 2.14 -13.07
CA CYS A 152 -9.88 1.05 -13.90
C CYS A 152 -11.40 1.13 -14.15
N GLY A 153 -12.09 2.11 -13.57
CA GLY A 153 -13.55 2.24 -13.72
C GLY A 153 -14.33 1.16 -12.96
N GLU A 154 -13.86 0.77 -11.77
CA GLU A 154 -14.56 -0.19 -10.92
C GLU A 154 -15.86 0.42 -10.33
N LYS A 155 -16.75 -0.42 -9.80
CA LYS A 155 -18.03 0.04 -9.21
C LYS A 155 -17.83 1.03 -8.05
N TYR A 156 -18.66 2.08 -8.01
CA TYR A 156 -18.71 3.04 -6.90
C TYR A 156 -18.80 2.35 -5.53
N ARG A 157 -19.61 1.29 -5.42
CA ARG A 157 -19.78 0.51 -4.18
C ARG A 157 -18.47 0.00 -3.60
N ARG A 158 -17.60 -0.56 -4.46
CA ARG A 158 -16.35 -1.19 -4.02
C ARG A 158 -15.40 -0.15 -3.45
N ILE A 159 -15.23 0.95 -4.17
CA ILE A 159 -14.41 2.10 -3.76
C ILE A 159 -14.94 2.70 -2.45
N TYR A 160 -16.26 2.87 -2.34
CA TYR A 160 -16.92 3.37 -1.14
C TYR A 160 -16.58 2.53 0.10
N PHE A 161 -16.75 1.20 0.03
CA PHE A 161 -16.48 0.33 1.18
C PHE A 161 -15.01 0.30 1.58
N MET A 162 -14.08 0.32 0.62
CA MET A 162 -12.64 0.39 0.90
C MET A 162 -12.27 1.68 1.63
N LEU A 163 -12.82 2.82 1.19
CA LEU A 163 -12.62 4.10 1.84
C LEU A 163 -13.29 4.19 3.21
N ALA A 164 -14.47 3.58 3.38
CA ALA A 164 -15.18 3.56 4.64
C ALA A 164 -14.41 2.75 5.70
N ASP A 165 -13.91 1.57 5.34
CA ASP A 165 -13.08 0.74 6.22
C ASP A 165 -11.76 1.45 6.57
N SER A 166 -11.10 2.03 5.57
CA SER A 166 -9.88 2.83 5.74
C SER A 166 -10.08 3.97 6.73
N ARG A 167 -11.19 4.72 6.59
CA ARG A 167 -11.53 5.83 7.47
C ARG A 167 -11.80 5.36 8.89
N GLU A 168 -12.54 4.27 9.06
CA GLU A 168 -12.86 3.71 10.38
C GLU A 168 -11.61 3.23 11.12
N ARG A 169 -10.70 2.54 10.42
CA ARG A 169 -9.39 2.15 10.98
C ARG A 169 -8.57 3.38 11.37
N LEU A 170 -8.51 4.39 10.50
CA LEU A 170 -7.80 5.63 10.80
C LEU A 170 -8.39 6.29 12.05
N TYR A 171 -9.72 6.35 12.16
CA TYR A 171 -10.40 6.92 13.31
C TYR A 171 -10.04 6.20 14.61
N LYS A 172 -10.00 4.87 14.60
CA LYS A 172 -9.59 4.06 15.78
C LYS A 172 -8.15 4.30 16.21
N ILE A 173 -7.23 4.50 15.26
CA ILE A 173 -5.83 4.85 15.57
C ILE A 173 -5.77 6.25 16.20
N MET A 174 -6.45 7.24 15.61
CA MET A 174 -6.37 8.65 16.06
C MET A 174 -7.15 8.93 17.35
N MET A 175 -8.28 8.25 17.60
CA MET A 175 -9.13 8.43 18.79
C MET A 175 -8.40 8.23 20.11
N LYS A 176 -7.35 7.40 20.12
CA LYS A 176 -6.55 7.13 21.31
C LYS A 176 -5.65 8.31 21.71
N GLY A 177 -5.59 9.37 20.91
CA GLY A 177 -4.79 10.58 21.16
C GLY A 177 -3.28 10.39 21.10
N THR A 178 -2.83 9.14 20.83
CA THR A 178 -1.43 8.73 20.93
C THR A 178 -0.53 9.33 19.84
N TYR A 179 -1.10 9.70 18.69
CA TYR A 179 -0.34 10.20 17.52
C TYR A 179 -0.86 11.57 17.03
N GLY A 180 -1.50 12.33 17.94
CA GLY A 180 -2.19 13.57 17.67
C GLY A 180 -3.72 13.42 17.60
N SER A 181 -4.44 14.53 17.73
CA SER A 181 -5.92 14.56 17.78
C SER A 181 -6.60 14.93 16.46
N PHE A 182 -5.86 15.45 15.48
CA PHE A 182 -6.42 15.92 14.21
C PHE A 182 -5.70 15.32 13.01
N ASN A 183 -6.44 14.57 12.18
CA ASN A 183 -5.98 14.12 10.88
C ASN A 183 -6.91 14.67 9.79
N PRO A 184 -6.46 15.64 8.96
CA PRO A 184 -7.25 16.18 7.85
C PRO A 184 -7.83 15.10 6.92
N ALA A 185 -7.16 13.97 6.79
CA ALA A 185 -7.62 12.86 5.97
C ALA A 185 -8.97 12.30 6.43
N LEU A 186 -9.29 12.30 7.73
CA LEU A 186 -10.59 11.80 8.23
C LEU A 186 -11.79 12.61 7.72
N ILE A 187 -11.62 13.94 7.63
CA ILE A 187 -12.65 14.88 7.15
C ILE A 187 -12.77 14.77 5.62
N GLU A 188 -11.63 14.74 4.93
CA GLU A 188 -11.62 14.59 3.48
C GLU A 188 -12.23 13.25 3.06
N MET A 189 -11.84 12.14 3.69
CA MET A 189 -12.44 10.82 3.43
C MET A 189 -13.95 10.85 3.66
N GLN A 190 -14.44 11.45 4.75
CA GLN A 190 -15.88 11.58 5.00
C GLN A 190 -16.59 12.35 3.88
N THR A 191 -15.96 13.41 3.37
CA THR A 191 -16.50 14.23 2.29
C THR A 191 -16.62 13.41 1.00
N TYR A 192 -15.58 12.65 0.64
CA TYR A 192 -15.58 11.79 -0.53
C TYR A 192 -16.56 10.62 -0.40
N LEU A 193 -16.71 10.02 0.79
CA LEU A 193 -17.75 9.01 1.04
C LEU A 193 -19.16 9.58 0.78
N GLY A 194 -19.41 10.81 1.22
CA GLY A 194 -20.66 11.52 0.94
C GLY A 194 -20.89 11.84 -0.53
N LEU A 195 -19.82 12.04 -1.31
CA LEU A 195 -19.90 12.19 -2.77
C LEU A 195 -20.23 10.86 -3.44
N LEU A 196 -19.49 9.80 -3.11
CA LEU A 196 -19.67 8.46 -3.70
C LEU A 196 -21.08 7.91 -3.47
N LEU A 197 -21.69 8.16 -2.31
CA LEU A 197 -23.07 7.72 -1.99
C LEU A 197 -24.16 8.34 -2.86
N ARG A 198 -23.89 9.46 -3.53
CA ARG A 198 -24.88 10.13 -4.40
C ARG A 198 -25.05 9.44 -5.75
N HIS A 199 -24.12 8.55 -6.09
CA HIS A 199 -24.14 7.80 -7.34
C HIS A 199 -24.82 6.46 -7.17
N ASP A 200 -25.25 5.87 -8.29
CA ASP A 200 -25.65 4.46 -8.31
C ASP A 200 -24.44 3.59 -7.96
N GLN A 201 -24.56 2.85 -6.86
CA GLN A 201 -23.47 2.07 -6.29
C GLN A 201 -23.04 0.92 -7.20
N GLU A 202 -23.94 0.40 -8.05
CA GLU A 202 -23.63 -0.70 -8.96
C GLU A 202 -23.05 -0.22 -10.30
N HIS A 203 -23.05 1.09 -10.54
CA HIS A 203 -22.47 1.70 -11.75
C HIS A 203 -20.94 1.83 -11.60
N PRO A 204 -20.17 1.66 -12.70
CA PRO A 204 -18.75 2.02 -12.77
C PRO A 204 -18.49 3.48 -12.39
N ILE A 205 -17.37 3.76 -11.71
CA ILE A 205 -16.90 5.12 -11.53
C ILE A 205 -16.46 5.72 -12.87
N GLU A 206 -16.92 6.92 -13.17
CA GLU A 206 -16.60 7.63 -14.42
C GLU A 206 -15.78 8.89 -14.15
N GLU A 207 -15.19 9.45 -15.21
CA GLU A 207 -14.58 10.78 -15.15
C GLU A 207 -15.68 11.87 -15.05
N PRO A 208 -15.43 12.96 -14.29
CA PRO A 208 -14.18 13.31 -13.61
C PRO A 208 -14.02 12.73 -12.19
N GLU A 209 -15.02 12.07 -11.62
CA GLU A 209 -15.01 11.57 -10.24
C GLU A 209 -13.89 10.55 -9.98
N SER A 210 -13.65 9.63 -10.92
CA SER A 210 -12.54 8.68 -10.89
C SER A 210 -11.20 9.37 -10.58
N MET A 211 -10.85 10.40 -11.35
CA MET A 211 -9.60 11.15 -11.19
C MET A 211 -9.53 11.90 -9.85
N LYS A 212 -10.65 12.47 -9.39
CA LYS A 212 -10.70 13.14 -8.08
C LYS A 212 -10.42 12.16 -6.94
N VAL A 213 -11.08 11.00 -6.96
CA VAL A 213 -10.91 9.95 -5.93
C VAL A 213 -9.49 9.41 -5.96
N GLY A 214 -8.94 9.11 -7.14
CA GLY A 214 -7.57 8.63 -7.30
C GLY A 214 -6.52 9.62 -6.77
N LEU A 215 -6.65 10.91 -7.10
CA LEU A 215 -5.70 11.91 -6.58
C LEU A 215 -5.85 12.11 -5.06
N ALA A 216 -7.08 12.04 -4.54
CA ALA A 216 -7.32 12.11 -3.11
C ALA A 216 -6.73 10.91 -2.36
N SER A 217 -6.82 9.69 -2.91
CA SER A 217 -6.25 8.50 -2.27
C SER A 217 -4.73 8.57 -2.19
N LEU A 218 -4.04 9.07 -3.22
CA LEU A 218 -2.59 9.33 -3.18
C LEU A 218 -2.22 10.36 -2.10
N LYS A 219 -3.04 11.41 -1.95
CA LYS A 219 -2.85 12.42 -0.90
C LYS A 219 -2.99 11.78 0.49
N TRP A 220 -4.04 11.01 0.75
CA TRP A 220 -4.24 10.34 2.03
C TRP A 220 -3.18 9.29 2.31
N LYS A 221 -2.72 8.58 1.28
CA LYS A 221 -1.61 7.64 1.35
C LYS A 221 -0.35 8.30 1.90
N ARG A 222 -0.01 9.52 1.45
CA ARG A 222 1.10 10.29 2.02
C ARG A 222 0.93 10.54 3.53
N TRP A 223 -0.28 10.86 3.98
CA TRP A 223 -0.57 11.05 5.41
C TRP A 223 -0.41 9.75 6.21
N ILE A 224 -0.84 8.62 5.66
CA ILE A 224 -0.68 7.31 6.30
C ILE A 224 0.78 6.91 6.41
N ILE A 225 1.62 7.21 5.40
CA ILE A 225 3.06 6.98 5.47
C ILE A 225 3.68 7.78 6.64
N ILE A 226 3.29 9.05 6.82
CA ILE A 226 3.75 9.89 7.94
C ILE A 226 3.26 9.31 9.29
N LEU A 227 2.02 8.84 9.36
CA LEU A 227 1.49 8.20 10.56
C LEU A 227 2.27 6.93 10.92
N ILE A 228 2.60 6.08 9.94
CA ILE A 228 3.43 4.89 10.17
C ILE A 228 4.79 5.28 10.74
N GLN A 229 5.43 6.32 10.21
CA GLN A 229 6.70 6.82 10.75
C GLN A 229 6.58 7.24 12.22
N ARG A 230 5.51 7.96 12.60
CA ARG A 230 5.25 8.32 14.00
C ARG A 230 4.99 7.12 14.90
N ILE A 231 4.28 6.11 14.38
CA ILE A 231 4.06 4.86 15.12
C ILE A 231 5.38 4.14 15.38
N LEU A 232 6.35 4.20 14.46
CA LEU A 232 7.68 3.60 14.62
C LEU A 232 8.62 4.47 15.47
N HIS A 233 8.50 5.80 15.40
CA HIS A 233 9.35 6.80 16.04
C HIS A 233 8.53 7.82 16.85
N PRO A 234 8.11 7.48 18.09
CA PRO A 234 7.26 8.35 18.89
C PRO A 234 8.01 9.55 19.51
N GLU A 235 9.34 9.54 19.50
CA GLU A 235 10.18 10.55 20.20
C GLU A 235 10.62 11.73 19.32
N GLU A 236 10.26 11.78 18.03
CA GLU A 236 10.60 12.91 17.13
C GLU A 236 9.55 14.05 17.18
N GLU A 237 9.17 14.48 18.40
CA GLU A 237 8.39 15.72 18.60
C GLU A 237 9.31 16.82 19.18
N ASP A 238 9.78 17.70 18.29
CA ASP A 238 10.19 19.08 18.58
C ASP A 238 9.39 20.04 17.67
#